data_AF-I9FRS2-F1
#
_entry.id   AF-I9FRS2-F1
#
_cell.length_a   1.000
_cell.length_b   1.000
_cell.length_c   1.000
_cell.angle_alpha   90.00
_cell.angle_beta   90.00
_cell.angle_gamma   90.00
#
_symmetry.space_group_name_H-M   'P 1'
#
loop_
_entity.id
_entity.type
_entity.pdbx_description
1 polymer ?
#
loop_
_entity_poly.entity_id
_entity_poly.type
_entity_poly.pdbx_seq_one_letter_code
_entity_poly.pdbx_strand_id
1 'polypeptide(L)'
;MAMFDNLHLTNMLRSEVESIPETGLPLDAFPDKIQEIILNLAKYENFNVEYTVSIILSAVATAIGNSCHIRIKGEWKTCPSLYMMLVGRPGLGKTPPLGFIYKPINEYDDRLHEKYNEECDEYERAMSVSKHGNDGEERLLKKPTILLQRRC
;
A
#
# COMPACT_ATOMS: atom_id res chain seq x y z
N MET A 1 -18.35 0.78 30.69
CA MET A 1 -18.86 -0.46 30.05
C MET A 1 -18.77 -0.21 28.56
N ALA A 2 -17.72 -0.70 27.90
CA ALA A 2 -17.50 -0.43 26.48
C ALA A 2 -18.63 -1.10 25.69
N MET A 3 -19.45 -0.30 25.03
CA MET A 3 -20.41 -0.79 24.05
C MET A 3 -19.56 -1.32 22.89
N PHE A 4 -19.49 -2.64 22.75
CA PHE A 4 -18.82 -3.23 21.59
C PHE A 4 -19.53 -2.75 20.32
N ASP A 5 -18.75 -2.23 19.38
CA ASP A 5 -19.27 -1.83 18.07
C ASP A 5 -19.82 -3.06 17.33
N ASN A 6 -20.89 -2.88 16.57
CA ASN A 6 -21.53 -3.97 15.83
C ASN A 6 -20.56 -4.64 14.86
N LEU A 7 -19.64 -3.87 14.29
CA LEU A 7 -18.60 -4.37 13.41
C LEU A 7 -17.66 -5.35 14.13
N HIS A 8 -17.20 -4.99 15.31
CA HIS A 8 -16.30 -5.82 16.11
C HIS A 8 -16.95 -7.16 16.47
N LEU A 9 -18.20 -7.13 16.96
CA LEU A 9 -18.97 -8.34 17.27
C LEU A 9 -19.19 -9.22 16.04
N THR A 10 -19.49 -8.59 14.90
CA THR A 10 -19.70 -9.30 13.63
C THR A 10 -18.42 -9.99 13.18
N ASN A 11 -17.27 -9.31 13.25
CA ASN A 11 -15.98 -9.88 12.89
C ASN A 11 -15.58 -11.04 13.81
N MET A 12 -15.80 -10.90 15.12
CA MET A 12 -15.53 -11.95 16.09
C MET A 12 -16.35 -13.21 15.79
N LEU A 13 -17.66 -13.07 15.58
CA LEU A 13 -18.54 -14.20 15.24
C LEU A 13 -18.14 -14.87 13.93
N ARG A 14 -17.81 -14.07 12.90
CA ARG A 14 -17.36 -14.60 11.61
C ARG A 14 -16.03 -15.35 11.73
N SER A 15 -15.08 -14.81 12.48
CA SER A 15 -13.79 -15.45 12.73
C SER A 15 -13.94 -16.80 13.43
N GLU A 16 -14.87 -16.88 14.38
CA GLU A 16 -15.17 -18.13 15.10
C GLU A 16 -15.79 -19.19 14.18
N VAL A 17 -16.74 -18.80 13.33
CA VAL A 17 -17.40 -19.70 12.36
C VAL A 17 -16.42 -20.28 11.34
N GLU A 18 -15.42 -19.50 10.95
CA GLU A 18 -14.38 -19.91 9.99
C GLU A 18 -13.21 -20.64 10.68
N SER A 19 -13.29 -20.93 11.99
CA SER A 19 -12.23 -21.57 12.79
C SER A 19 -10.86 -20.90 12.66
N ILE A 20 -10.81 -19.59 12.40
CA ILE A 20 -9.54 -18.84 12.28
C ILE A 20 -8.69 -18.93 13.56
N PRO A 21 -9.24 -18.87 14.78
CA PRO A 21 -8.44 -19.01 16.00
C PRO A 21 -7.66 -20.32 16.07
N GLU A 22 -8.18 -21.40 15.49
CA GLU A 22 -7.53 -22.71 15.47
C GLU A 22 -6.28 -22.74 14.57
N THR A 23 -6.22 -21.84 13.57
CA THR A 23 -5.06 -21.70 12.68
C THR A 23 -3.86 -21.04 13.35
N GLY A 24 -4.07 -20.39 14.51
CA GLY A 24 -3.05 -19.59 15.20
C GLY A 24 -2.80 -18.21 14.57
N LEU A 25 -3.57 -17.81 13.56
CA LEU A 25 -3.50 -16.48 12.97
C LEU A 25 -4.14 -15.43 13.90
N PRO A 26 -3.41 -14.41 14.36
CA PRO A 26 -3.94 -13.39 15.26
C PRO A 26 -4.72 -12.32 14.49
N LEU A 27 -5.93 -12.67 14.01
CA LEU A 27 -6.77 -11.74 13.26
C LEU A 27 -7.24 -10.55 14.11
N ASP A 28 -7.37 -10.76 15.42
CA ASP A 28 -7.75 -9.77 16.43
C ASP A 28 -6.72 -8.65 16.61
N ALA A 29 -5.46 -8.86 16.20
CA ALA A 29 -4.42 -7.84 16.20
C ALA A 29 -4.65 -6.74 15.14
N PHE A 30 -5.50 -6.99 14.15
CA PHE A 30 -5.81 -6.03 13.09
C PHE A 30 -6.96 -5.10 13.49
N PRO A 31 -7.01 -3.85 12.98
CA PRO A 31 -8.18 -2.99 13.15
C PRO A 31 -9.45 -3.63 12.55
N ASP A 32 -10.61 -3.39 13.16
CA ASP A 32 -11.88 -4.04 12.76
C ASP A 32 -12.20 -3.88 11.25
N LYS A 33 -11.89 -2.72 10.64
CA LYS A 33 -12.10 -2.51 9.20
C LYS A 33 -11.22 -3.42 8.33
N ILE A 34 -10.00 -3.70 8.78
CA ILE A 34 -9.08 -4.59 8.07
C ILE A 34 -9.54 -6.04 8.23
N GLN A 35 -9.96 -6.42 9.44
CA GLN A 35 -10.56 -7.73 9.69
C GLN A 35 -11.79 -7.96 8.79
N GLU A 36 -12.65 -6.96 8.67
CA GLU A 36 -13.84 -7.02 7.81
C GLU A 36 -13.46 -7.30 6.35
N ILE A 37 -12.47 -6.57 5.81
CA ILE A 37 -11.97 -6.78 4.44
C ILE A 37 -11.43 -8.20 4.28
N ILE A 38 -10.60 -8.68 5.21
CA ILE A 38 -10.03 -10.04 5.19
C ILE A 38 -11.14 -11.09 5.14
N LEU A 39 -12.11 -10.99 6.07
CA LEU A 39 -13.22 -11.93 6.17
C LEU A 39 -14.16 -11.85 4.97
N ASN A 40 -14.31 -10.67 4.35
CA ASN A 40 -15.09 -10.50 3.12
C ASN A 40 -14.39 -11.17 1.93
N LEU A 41 -13.07 -10.99 1.79
CA LEU A 41 -12.29 -11.64 0.74
C LEU A 41 -12.27 -13.17 0.90
N ALA A 42 -12.20 -13.66 2.13
CA ALA A 42 -12.31 -15.08 2.41
C ALA A 42 -13.68 -15.63 1.98
N LYS A 43 -14.77 -14.94 2.33
CA LYS A 43 -16.13 -15.40 2.09
C LYS A 43 -16.58 -15.31 0.63
N TYR A 44 -16.30 -14.18 -0.03
CA TYR A 44 -16.86 -13.88 -1.36
C TYR A 44 -15.92 -14.28 -2.49
N GLU A 45 -14.61 -14.11 -2.30
CA GLU A 45 -13.59 -14.43 -3.31
C GLU A 45 -12.93 -15.79 -3.07
N ASN A 46 -13.27 -16.45 -1.95
CA ASN A 46 -12.67 -17.73 -1.53
C ASN A 46 -11.13 -17.65 -1.43
N PHE A 47 -10.61 -16.48 -1.06
CA PHE A 47 -9.18 -16.28 -0.88
C PHE A 47 -8.74 -16.88 0.45
N ASN A 48 -7.55 -17.48 0.46
CA ASN A 48 -6.94 -17.97 1.68
C ASN A 48 -6.64 -16.78 2.62
N VAL A 49 -7.12 -16.89 3.86
CA VAL A 49 -7.00 -15.84 4.89
C VAL A 49 -5.54 -15.53 5.18
N GLU A 50 -4.68 -16.54 5.36
CA GLU A 50 -3.27 -16.35 5.68
C GLU A 50 -2.53 -15.57 4.58
N TYR A 51 -2.75 -15.91 3.30
CA TYR A 51 -2.19 -15.14 2.19
C TYR A 51 -2.72 -13.71 2.18
N THR A 52 -4.03 -13.53 2.37
CA THR A 52 -4.68 -12.21 2.36
C THR A 52 -4.11 -11.31 3.45
N VAL A 53 -4.01 -11.80 4.69
CA VAL A 53 -3.47 -11.05 5.83
C VAL A 53 -2.01 -10.68 5.60
N SER A 54 -1.22 -11.64 5.11
CA SER A 54 0.17 -11.44 4.78
C SER A 54 0.33 -10.32 3.73
N ILE A 55 -0.42 -10.40 2.63
CA ILE A 55 -0.40 -9.38 1.57
C ILE A 55 -0.83 -8.01 2.10
N ILE A 56 -1.88 -7.93 2.92
CA ILE A 56 -2.32 -6.65 3.50
C ILE A 56 -1.22 -6.03 4.34
N LEU A 57 -0.50 -6.82 5.14
CA LEU A 57 0.60 -6.30 5.95
C LEU A 57 1.71 -5.71 5.08
N SER A 58 2.06 -6.39 3.98
CA SER A 58 3.00 -5.89 2.97
C SER A 58 2.50 -4.61 2.29
N ALA A 59 1.23 -4.58 1.90
CA ALA A 59 0.61 -3.44 1.23
C ALA A 59 0.53 -2.21 2.15
N VAL A 60 0.20 -2.38 3.43
CA VAL A 60 0.19 -1.30 4.43
C VAL A 60 1.60 -0.76 4.66
N ALA A 61 2.60 -1.62 4.80
CA ALA A 61 4.00 -1.20 4.88
C ALA A 61 4.42 -0.39 3.64
N THR A 62 4.01 -0.82 2.45
CA THR A 62 4.26 -0.11 1.18
C THR A 62 3.56 1.25 1.14
N ALA A 63 2.29 1.31 1.54
CA ALA A 63 1.50 2.55 1.53
C ALA A 63 2.03 3.59 2.53
N ILE A 64 2.56 3.15 3.67
CA ILE A 64 3.23 4.03 4.63
C ILE A 64 4.59 4.46 4.05
N GLY A 65 5.43 3.51 3.65
CA GLY A 65 6.78 3.76 3.12
C GLY A 65 7.57 4.74 3.99
N ASN A 66 8.23 5.70 3.35
CA ASN A 66 9.02 6.74 4.02
C ASN A 66 8.20 7.92 4.58
N SER A 67 6.87 7.84 4.60
CA SER A 67 6.05 8.89 5.20
C SER A 67 6.13 8.88 6.74
N CYS A 68 6.44 7.73 7.35
CA CYS A 68 6.51 7.56 8.79
C CYS A 68 7.88 6.98 9.20
N HIS A 69 8.48 7.54 10.24
CA HIS A 69 9.73 7.07 10.81
C HIS A 69 9.57 6.83 12.31
N ILE A 70 9.87 5.62 12.75
CA ILE A 70 9.89 5.26 14.17
C ILE A 70 11.30 5.53 14.71
N ARG A 71 11.38 6.28 15.82
CA ARG A 71 12.65 6.52 16.52
C ARG A 71 12.83 5.47 17.61
N ILE A 72 13.82 4.59 17.44
CA ILE A 72 14.10 3.52 18.40
C ILE A 72 14.97 4.05 19.55
N LYS A 73 16.12 4.67 19.21
CA LYS A 73 17.05 5.22 20.21
C LYS A 73 17.90 6.34 19.61
N GLY A 74 17.95 7.50 20.27
CA GLY A 74 18.69 8.66 19.80
C GLY A 74 18.23 9.11 18.40
N GLU A 75 19.16 9.22 17.45
CA GLU A 75 18.87 9.53 16.05
C GLU A 75 18.64 8.30 15.15
N TRP A 76 18.57 7.08 15.71
CA TRP A 76 18.16 5.91 14.94
C TRP A 76 16.67 5.99 14.62
N LYS A 77 16.39 6.37 13.37
CA LYS A 77 15.07 6.37 12.76
C LYS A 77 15.00 5.21 11.77
N THR A 78 13.89 4.48 11.79
CA THR A 78 13.60 3.42 10.82
C THR A 78 12.23 3.62 10.23
N CYS A 79 12.09 3.31 8.94
CA CYS A 79 10.80 3.24 8.29
C CYS A 79 10.23 1.82 8.43
N PRO A 80 8.91 1.65 8.41
CA PRO A 80 8.28 0.34 8.39
C PRO A 80 8.36 -0.27 6.97
N SER A 81 9.52 -0.80 6.60
CA SER A 81 9.71 -1.53 5.33
C SER A 81 9.56 -3.03 5.56
N LEU A 82 8.56 -3.64 4.93
CA LEU A 82 8.30 -5.08 5.00
C LEU A 82 8.39 -5.71 3.61
N TYR A 83 9.24 -6.73 3.47
CA TYR A 83 9.35 -7.53 2.26
C TYR A 83 8.77 -8.92 2.51
N MET A 84 8.01 -9.41 1.53
CA MET A 84 7.27 -10.66 1.68
C MET A 84 7.37 -11.53 0.43
N MET A 85 7.50 -12.83 0.63
CA MET A 85 7.45 -13.84 -0.43
C MET A 85 6.35 -14.85 -0.13
N LEU A 86 5.41 -15.00 -1.07
CA LEU A 86 4.32 -15.96 -0.98
C LEU A 86 4.73 -17.26 -1.66
N VAL A 87 4.97 -18.31 -0.86
CA VAL A 87 5.38 -19.62 -1.38
C VAL A 87 4.22 -20.62 -1.22
N GLY A 88 3.88 -21.30 -2.30
CA GLY A 88 2.94 -22.42 -2.25
C GLY A 88 2.78 -23.07 -3.61
N ARG A 89 2.13 -24.24 -3.67
CA ARG A 89 1.89 -24.97 -4.93
C ARG A 89 1.21 -24.08 -5.99
N PRO A 90 1.49 -24.29 -7.28
CA PRO A 90 0.75 -23.64 -8.36
C PRO A 90 -0.76 -23.88 -8.20
N GLY A 91 -1.58 -22.88 -8.52
CA GLY A 91 -3.05 -22.98 -8.43
C GLY A 91 -3.66 -22.67 -7.05
N LEU A 92 -2.87 -22.47 -5.98
CA LEU A 92 -3.39 -22.12 -4.64
C LEU A 92 -3.88 -20.66 -4.49
N GLY A 93 -4.21 -19.96 -5.59
CA GLY A 93 -4.81 -18.64 -5.51
C GLY A 93 -3.98 -17.55 -4.81
N LYS A 94 -2.65 -17.50 -5.02
CA LYS A 94 -1.77 -16.45 -4.47
C LYS A 94 -1.88 -15.11 -5.20
N THR A 95 -1.89 -15.18 -6.54
CA THR A 95 -1.87 -14.00 -7.41
C THR A 95 -3.16 -13.17 -7.34
N PRO A 96 -4.37 -13.76 -7.28
CA PRO A 96 -5.62 -12.99 -7.18
C PRO A 96 -5.71 -12.04 -5.97
N PRO A 97 -5.47 -12.47 -4.70
CA PRO A 97 -5.50 -11.56 -3.56
C PRO A 97 -4.39 -10.52 -3.64
N LEU A 98 -3.22 -10.87 -4.17
CA LEU A 98 -2.11 -9.93 -4.35
C LEU A 98 -2.52 -8.78 -5.26
N GLY A 99 -3.09 -9.10 -6.44
CA GLY A 99 -3.57 -8.11 -7.39
C GLY A 99 -4.68 -7.25 -6.81
N PHE A 100 -5.64 -7.84 -6.11
CA PHE A 100 -6.77 -7.11 -5.52
C PHE A 100 -6.31 -6.10 -4.46
N ILE A 101 -5.46 -6.52 -3.52
CA ILE A 101 -5.04 -5.69 -2.39
C ILE A 101 -4.07 -4.57 -2.85
N TYR A 102 -3.19 -4.85 -3.82
CA TYR A 102 -2.26 -3.85 -4.34
C TYR A 102 -2.87 -2.91 -5.37
N LYS A 103 -4.02 -3.25 -5.96
CA LYS A 103 -4.73 -2.41 -6.94
C LYS A 103 -4.82 -0.92 -6.53
N PRO A 104 -5.30 -0.53 -5.35
CA PRO A 104 -5.39 0.89 -4.97
C PRO A 104 -4.02 1.59 -4.90
N ILE A 105 -2.96 0.87 -4.52
CA ILE A 105 -1.60 1.42 -4.50
C ILE A 105 -1.10 1.62 -5.93
N ASN A 106 -1.30 0.62 -6.80
CA ASN A 106 -0.89 0.69 -8.19
C ASN A 106 -1.64 1.81 -8.94
N GLU A 107 -2.95 1.93 -8.76
CA GLU A 107 -3.75 3.02 -9.36
C GLU A 107 -3.29 4.40 -8.89
N TYR A 108 -2.81 4.51 -7.64
CA TYR A 108 -2.24 5.75 -7.14
C TYR A 108 -0.86 6.05 -7.76
N ASP A 109 0.02 5.03 -7.83
CA ASP A 109 1.31 5.12 -8.52
C ASP A 109 1.14 5.50 -10.00
N ASP A 110 0.16 4.92 -10.70
CA ASP A 110 -0.12 5.18 -12.11
C ASP A 110 -0.53 6.65 -12.33
N ARG A 111 -1.41 7.19 -11.48
CA ARG A 111 -1.80 8.62 -11.54
C ARG A 111 -0.63 9.56 -11.29
N LEU A 112 0.24 9.22 -10.34
CA LEU A 112 1.44 10.02 -10.07
C LEU A 112 2.40 9.98 -11.26
N HIS A 113 2.53 8.82 -11.91
CA HIS A 113 3.37 8.64 -13.08
C HIS A 113 2.85 9.44 -14.28
N GLU A 114 1.53 9.42 -14.52
CA GLU A 114 0.90 10.22 -15.56
C GLU A 114 1.17 11.71 -15.37
N LYS A 115 0.92 12.23 -14.15
CA LYS A 115 1.21 13.63 -13.82
C LYS A 115 2.69 13.99 -13.99
N TYR A 116 3.61 13.09 -13.61
CA TYR A 116 5.03 13.31 -13.79
C TYR A 116 5.41 13.42 -15.27
N ASN A 117 4.80 12.60 -16.15
CA ASN A 117 5.04 12.68 -17.59
C ASN A 117 4.54 14.01 -18.16
N GLU A 118 3.37 14.49 -17.74
CA GLU A 118 2.84 15.80 -18.14
C GLU A 118 3.81 16.94 -17.75
N GLU A 119 4.31 16.92 -16.51
CA GLU A 119 5.29 17.90 -16.01
C GLU A 119 6.63 17.82 -16.79
N CYS A 120 7.03 16.63 -17.23
CA CYS A 120 8.22 16.44 -18.09
C CYS A 120 8.01 17.05 -19.48
N ASP A 121 6.88 16.79 -20.11
CA ASP A 121 6.55 17.33 -21.43
C ASP A 121 6.45 18.86 -21.40
N GLU A 122 5.94 19.44 -20.31
CA GLU A 122 5.94 20.89 -20.09
C GLU A 122 7.36 21.45 -19.91
N TYR A 123 8.19 20.78 -19.11
CA TYR A 123 9.58 21.16 -18.90
C TYR A 123 10.37 21.13 -20.22
N GLU A 124 10.21 20.08 -21.03
CA GLU A 124 10.88 19.97 -22.33
C GLU A 124 10.44 21.07 -23.30
N ARG A 125 9.14 21.38 -23.35
CA ARG A 125 8.60 22.50 -24.14
C ARG A 125 9.20 23.84 -23.69
N ALA A 126 9.21 24.12 -22.39
CA ALA A 126 9.77 25.37 -21.85
C ALA A 126 11.28 25.50 -22.15
N MET A 127 12.03 24.41 -22.04
CA MET A 127 13.45 24.36 -22.37
C MET A 127 13.71 24.60 -23.87
N SER A 128 12.86 24.10 -24.77
CA SER A 128 12.99 24.31 -26.22
C SER A 128 12.78 25.77 -26.65
N VAL A 129 11.90 26.50 -25.95
CA VAL A 129 11.62 27.92 -26.18
C VAL A 129 12.75 28.80 -25.64
N SER A 130 13.31 28.47 -24.47
CA SER A 130 14.42 29.22 -23.87
C SER A 130 15.72 29.19 -24.69
N LYS A 131 15.95 28.15 -25.51
CA LYS A 131 17.13 28.07 -26.40
C LYS A 131 17.12 29.06 -27.58
N HIS A 132 15.97 29.69 -27.87
CA HIS A 132 15.82 30.60 -29.02
C HIS A 132 15.83 32.09 -28.65
N GLY A 133 15.94 32.45 -27.36
CA GLY A 133 16.05 33.84 -26.90
C GLY A 133 17.16 33.97 -25.86
N ASN A 134 18.20 34.73 -26.18
CA ASN A 134 19.30 34.97 -25.25
C ASN A 134 18.92 36.04 -24.21
N ASP A 135 19.44 35.84 -23.00
CA ASP A 135 19.66 36.81 -21.92
C ASP A 135 18.44 37.29 -21.09
N GLY A 136 18.35 36.79 -19.85
CA GLY A 136 17.79 37.60 -18.75
C GLY A 136 16.51 37.11 -18.07
N GLU A 137 16.45 35.85 -17.63
CA GLU A 137 15.90 35.42 -16.33
C GLU A 137 15.95 33.90 -16.32
N GLU A 138 16.97 33.36 -15.66
CA GLU A 138 17.02 31.96 -15.28
C GLU A 138 15.94 31.73 -14.21
N ARG A 139 14.66 31.74 -14.62
CA ARG A 139 13.61 31.10 -13.84
C ARG A 139 14.03 29.65 -13.79
N LEU A 140 14.63 29.27 -12.67
CA LEU A 140 15.04 27.93 -12.30
C LEU A 140 13.88 26.96 -12.51
N LEU A 141 13.69 26.53 -13.76
CA LEU A 141 12.81 25.44 -14.13
C LEU A 141 13.45 24.20 -13.50
N LYS A 142 13.00 23.87 -12.29
CA LYS A 142 13.46 22.66 -11.61
C LYS A 142 12.96 21.48 -12.44
N LYS A 143 13.89 20.62 -12.85
CA LYS A 143 13.56 19.35 -13.50
C LYS A 143 12.51 18.62 -12.64
N PRO A 144 11.37 18.20 -13.21
CA PRO A 144 10.40 17.42 -12.48
C PRO A 144 11.10 16.20 -11.90
N THR A 145 10.89 15.98 -10.60
CA THR A 145 11.45 14.85 -9.87
C THR A 145 10.32 13.89 -9.62
N ILE A 146 10.49 12.64 -10.05
CA ILE A 146 9.45 11.64 -9.82
C ILE A 146 9.27 11.48 -8.31
N LEU A 147 8.10 11.88 -7.81
CA LEU A 147 7.69 11.61 -6.44
C LEU A 147 7.19 10.16 -6.41
N LEU A 148 8.09 9.22 -6.66
CA LEU A 148 7.81 7.84 -6.33
C LEU A 148 7.68 7.79 -4.80
N GLN A 149 6.51 7.41 -4.28
CA GLN A 149 6.40 6.97 -2.89
C GLN A 149 7.41 5.86 -2.55
N ARG A 150 8.03 5.24 -3.58
CA ARG A 150 9.13 4.28 -3.53
C ARG A 150 10.50 4.88 -3.16
N ARG A 151 10.58 5.68 -2.10
CA ARG A 151 11.75 5.53 -1.24
C ARG A 151 11.36 4.46 -0.23
N CYS A 152 11.61 3.20 -0.58
CA CYS A 152 11.79 2.14 0.40
C CYS A 152 13.27 2.08 0.77
#